data_AF-A0A259DXI1-F1
#
_entry.id   AF-A0A259DXI1-F1
#
_cell.length_a   1.000
_cell.length_b   1.000
_cell.length_c   1.000
_cell.angle_alpha   90.00
_cell.angle_beta   90.00
_cell.angle_gamma   90.00
#
_symmetry.space_group_name_H-M   'P 1'
#
loop_
_entity.id
_entity.type
_entity.pdbx_description
1 polymer ?
#
loop_
_entity_poly.entity_id
_entity_poly.type
_entity_poly.pdbx_seq_one_letter_code
_entity_poly.pdbx_strand_id
1 'polypeptide(L)'
;MSHDATNWAIQRRGLKPTTKIVLWHLCDRFNPDYGCFPSQDRLAHDCEISRSTLNEHLDRLEAEKLLRRVPRIDPVTKRQLPTRYILGFEESFTPHDPKPCPETGHGFSPVVYDAETAPEIAPSAVNSVEPCPEIAHGNLQEAVSGFCHNPCPENAESRVRNPDTNLVREPLSKPVKEEEDAQARDIDFDRFFAELLTALGFAANAALPAWWQGSPARLHVRRWIKDLGLTEDRIIETATETRSDHPNPPDGPKALDRFMARAAQRDAIAATANANGKKTKRPSKGEVKLPLSDDEKAAFYAKMVNADGYLPQSVISNTIRDAMLARGLVTPERLRQRGVR
;
A
#
# COMPACT_ATOMS: atom_id res chain seq x y z
N MET A 1 15.92 6.66 14.39
CA MET A 1 17.09 5.77 14.45
C MET A 1 17.81 6.06 15.75
N SER A 2 17.95 5.08 16.63
CA SER A 2 18.75 5.23 17.86
C SER A 2 20.17 4.73 17.58
N HIS A 3 21.14 5.66 17.55
CA HIS A 3 22.55 5.34 17.36
C HIS A 3 23.09 4.47 18.52
N ASP A 4 22.61 4.69 19.73
CA ASP A 4 23.03 3.92 20.92
C ASP A 4 22.55 2.46 20.85
N ALA A 5 21.29 2.25 20.44
CA ALA A 5 20.74 0.91 20.28
C ALA A 5 21.48 0.10 19.19
N THR A 6 21.78 0.74 18.06
CA THR A 6 22.50 0.08 16.96
C THR A 6 23.95 -0.23 17.34
N ASN A 7 24.62 0.66 18.06
CA ASN A 7 25.95 0.42 18.63
C ASN A 7 25.94 -0.76 19.63
N TRP A 8 24.90 -0.85 20.47
CA TRP A 8 24.72 -1.99 21.37
C TRP A 8 24.60 -3.32 20.61
N ALA A 9 23.85 -3.36 19.50
CA ALA A 9 23.76 -4.56 18.65
C ALA A 9 25.11 -4.94 18.03
N ILE A 10 25.90 -3.95 17.59
CA ILE A 10 27.25 -4.17 17.04
C ILE A 10 28.16 -4.80 18.08
N GLN A 11 28.10 -4.37 19.34
CA GLN A 11 28.93 -4.88 20.44
C GLN A 11 28.63 -6.35 20.78
N ARG A 12 27.43 -6.88 20.50
CA ARG A 12 27.10 -8.29 20.75
C ARG A 12 27.98 -9.23 19.91
N ARG A 13 28.54 -10.26 20.56
CA ARG A 13 29.42 -11.29 19.97
C ARG A 13 28.75 -12.66 20.14
N GLY A 14 29.15 -13.64 19.34
CA GLY A 14 28.62 -15.02 19.41
C GLY A 14 27.32 -15.27 18.63
N LEU A 15 26.68 -14.22 18.11
CA LEU A 15 25.49 -14.33 17.27
C LEU A 15 25.83 -14.80 15.85
N LYS A 16 24.97 -15.66 15.26
CA LYS A 16 25.02 -15.94 13.82
C LYS A 16 24.83 -14.65 13.01
N PRO A 17 25.46 -14.49 11.84
CA PRO A 17 25.39 -13.27 11.04
C PRO A 17 23.96 -12.77 10.81
N THR A 18 23.06 -13.65 10.36
CA THR A 18 21.65 -13.30 10.11
C THR A 18 20.89 -12.93 11.39
N THR A 19 21.14 -13.64 12.50
CA THR A 19 20.55 -13.30 13.81
C THR A 19 21.02 -11.92 14.29
N LYS A 20 22.27 -11.56 14.00
CA LYS A 20 22.83 -10.24 14.29
C LYS A 20 22.22 -9.14 13.42
N ILE A 21 21.93 -9.42 12.14
CA ILE A 21 21.21 -8.51 11.24
C ILE A 21 19.79 -8.23 11.77
N VAL A 22 19.06 -9.28 12.18
CA VAL A 22 17.71 -9.13 12.78
C VAL A 22 17.76 -8.24 14.02
N LEU A 23 18.74 -8.47 14.92
CA LEU A 23 18.92 -7.63 16.10
C LEU A 23 19.24 -6.17 15.75
N TRP A 24 20.08 -5.96 14.74
CA TRP A 24 20.46 -4.62 14.27
C TRP A 24 19.26 -3.85 13.72
N HIS A 25 18.42 -4.46 12.87
CA HIS A 25 17.20 -3.81 12.36
C HIS A 25 16.19 -3.51 13.46
N LEU A 26 16.06 -4.38 14.47
CA LEU A 26 15.23 -4.10 15.64
C LEU A 26 15.76 -2.88 16.43
N CYS A 27 17.07 -2.75 16.57
CA CYS A 27 17.71 -1.63 17.25
C CYS A 27 17.61 -0.32 16.46
N ASP A 28 17.75 -0.37 15.14
CA ASP A 28 17.58 0.81 14.28
C ASP A 28 16.18 1.42 14.39
N ARG A 29 15.17 0.54 14.53
CA ARG A 29 13.76 0.89 14.67
C ARG A 29 13.34 1.21 16.10
N PHE A 30 14.24 1.12 17.08
CA PHE A 30 13.94 1.44 18.48
C PHE A 30 13.75 2.94 18.67
N ASN A 31 12.71 3.30 19.43
CA ASN A 31 12.45 4.66 19.91
C ASN A 31 12.43 4.64 21.46
N PRO A 32 13.21 5.50 22.15
CA PRO A 32 13.24 5.55 23.62
C PRO A 32 11.87 5.79 24.27
N ASP A 33 11.02 6.63 23.67
CA ASP A 33 9.75 7.03 24.27
C ASP A 33 8.65 5.98 24.04
N TYR A 34 8.63 5.42 22.84
CA TYR A 34 7.53 4.55 22.40
C TYR A 34 7.91 3.06 22.48
N GLY A 35 9.16 2.69 22.22
CA GLY A 35 9.64 1.31 22.09
C GLY A 35 9.78 0.84 20.65
N CYS A 36 9.92 -0.48 20.45
CA CYS A 36 10.09 -1.12 19.14
C CYS A 36 8.88 -1.98 18.76
N PHE A 37 8.22 -1.67 17.63
CA PHE A 37 7.00 -2.38 17.16
C PHE A 37 6.94 -2.62 15.63
N PRO A 38 8.01 -3.07 14.96
CA PRO A 38 7.91 -3.45 13.55
C PRO A 38 6.92 -4.61 13.35
N SER A 39 6.16 -4.58 12.25
CA SER A 39 5.45 -5.78 11.81
C SER A 39 6.47 -6.85 11.40
N GLN A 40 6.14 -8.13 11.61
CA GLN A 40 7.01 -9.23 11.20
C GLN A 40 7.25 -9.25 9.68
N ASP A 41 6.26 -8.89 8.86
CA ASP A 41 6.43 -8.77 7.41
C ASP A 41 7.50 -7.74 7.05
N ARG A 42 7.45 -6.58 7.70
CA ARG A 42 8.41 -5.51 7.46
C ARG A 42 9.80 -5.91 7.94
N LEU A 43 9.89 -6.53 9.11
CA LEU A 43 11.17 -7.00 9.66
C LEU A 43 11.79 -8.11 8.80
N ALA A 44 10.98 -9.02 8.27
CA ALA A 44 11.41 -10.09 7.37
C ALA A 44 11.94 -9.51 6.04
N HIS A 45 11.21 -8.55 5.47
CA HIS A 45 11.65 -7.83 4.28
C HIS A 45 12.98 -7.08 4.52
N ASP A 46 13.10 -6.34 5.63
CA ASP A 46 14.33 -5.60 5.94
C ASP A 46 15.55 -6.53 6.10
N CYS A 47 15.34 -7.71 6.68
CA CYS A 47 16.41 -8.69 6.90
C CYS A 47 16.63 -9.62 5.70
N GLU A 48 15.88 -9.45 4.60
CA GLU A 48 15.92 -10.28 3.39
C GLU A 48 15.79 -11.79 3.67
N ILE A 49 14.88 -12.16 4.58
CA ILE A 49 14.61 -13.55 4.97
C ILE A 49 13.12 -13.85 4.97
N SER A 50 12.77 -15.13 4.85
CA SER A 50 11.37 -15.56 5.03
C SER A 50 10.89 -15.34 6.46
N ARG A 51 9.56 -15.24 6.64
CA ARG A 51 8.94 -15.12 7.96
C ARG A 51 9.24 -16.29 8.89
N SER A 52 9.35 -17.50 8.34
CA SER A 52 9.70 -18.70 9.13
C SER A 52 11.13 -18.60 9.67
N THR A 53 12.10 -18.25 8.81
CA THR A 53 13.49 -18.03 9.21
C THR A 53 13.64 -16.86 10.18
N LEU A 54 12.84 -15.80 9.99
CA LEU A 54 12.79 -14.69 10.95
C LEU A 54 12.36 -15.20 12.34
N ASN A 55 11.31 -16.01 12.43
CA ASN A 55 10.86 -16.55 13.71
C ASN A 55 11.95 -17.40 14.39
N GLU A 56 12.67 -18.26 13.65
CA GLU A 56 13.80 -19.01 14.21
C GLU A 56 14.91 -18.10 14.78
N HIS A 57 15.17 -16.97 14.11
CA HIS A 57 16.14 -15.98 14.62
C HIS A 57 15.62 -15.20 15.82
N LEU A 58 14.33 -14.86 15.85
CA LEU A 58 13.69 -14.23 17.01
C LEU A 58 13.72 -15.16 18.22
N ASP A 59 13.45 -16.45 18.03
CA ASP A 59 13.50 -17.46 19.09
C ASP A 59 14.93 -17.60 19.65
N ARG A 60 15.95 -17.57 18.77
CA ARG A 60 17.36 -17.55 19.22
C ARG A 60 17.70 -16.29 20.02
N LEU A 61 17.22 -15.11 19.59
CA LEU A 61 17.44 -13.86 20.32
C LEU A 61 16.75 -13.86 21.70
N GLU A 62 15.59 -14.51 21.83
CA GLU A 62 14.91 -14.71 23.11
C GLU A 62 15.67 -15.70 24.01
N ALA A 63 16.17 -16.81 23.44
CA ALA A 63 16.99 -17.79 24.16
C ALA A 63 18.30 -17.18 24.69
N GLU A 64 18.90 -16.26 23.92
CA GLU A 64 20.07 -15.49 24.34
C GLU A 64 19.75 -14.30 25.28
N LYS A 65 18.47 -14.13 25.65
CA LYS A 65 17.98 -13.04 26.51
C LYS A 65 18.36 -11.65 25.99
N LEU A 66 18.39 -11.48 24.67
CA LEU A 66 18.64 -10.19 24.01
C LEU A 66 17.35 -9.49 23.59
N LEU A 67 16.24 -10.23 23.57
CA LEU A 67 14.95 -9.80 23.08
C LEU A 67 13.83 -10.45 23.89
N ARG A 68 12.69 -9.77 23.99
CA ARG A 68 11.42 -10.35 24.44
C ARG A 68 10.27 -9.85 23.57
N ARG A 69 9.48 -10.76 23.01
CA ARG A 69 8.24 -10.43 22.29
C ARG A 69 7.06 -10.32 23.26
N VAL A 70 6.33 -9.22 23.21
CA VAL A 70 5.09 -9.01 23.96
C VAL A 70 3.94 -8.79 22.98
N PRO A 71 3.04 -9.77 22.79
CA PRO A 71 1.84 -9.56 22.00
C PRO A 71 0.95 -8.54 22.70
N ARG A 72 0.34 -7.64 21.92
CA ARG A 72 -0.51 -6.58 22.43
C ARG A 72 -1.91 -6.71 21.85
N ILE A 73 -2.91 -6.42 22.67
CA ILE A 73 -4.32 -6.41 22.29
C ILE A 73 -4.87 -5.04 22.69
N ASP A 74 -5.65 -4.42 21.82
CA ASP A 74 -6.36 -3.20 22.13
C ASP A 74 -7.42 -3.48 23.22
N PRO A 75 -7.38 -2.80 24.37
CA PRO A 75 -8.29 -3.09 25.49
C PRO A 75 -9.76 -2.85 25.12
N VAL A 76 -10.03 -1.89 24.23
CA VAL A 76 -11.37 -1.47 23.82
C VAL A 76 -11.84 -2.29 22.63
N THR A 77 -11.06 -2.29 21.55
CA THR A 77 -11.50 -2.92 20.28
C THR A 77 -11.24 -4.42 20.22
N LYS A 78 -10.49 -4.98 21.18
CA LYS A 78 -10.01 -6.37 21.21
C LYS A 78 -9.22 -6.80 19.96
N ARG A 79 -8.78 -5.84 19.14
CA ARG A 79 -7.95 -6.10 17.96
C ARG A 79 -6.52 -6.38 18.37
N GLN A 80 -5.86 -7.25 17.62
CA GLN A 80 -4.43 -7.50 17.79
C GLN A 80 -3.63 -6.26 17.38
N LEU A 81 -2.80 -5.77 18.28
CA LEU A 81 -1.87 -4.67 18.02
C LEU A 81 -0.49 -5.22 17.60
N PRO A 82 0.35 -4.40 16.96
CA PRO A 82 1.72 -4.79 16.65
C PRO A 82 2.48 -5.28 17.88
N THR A 83 3.15 -6.43 17.74
CA THR A 83 3.99 -7.02 18.78
C THR A 83 5.05 -6.03 19.24
N ARG A 84 5.18 -5.85 20.56
CA ARG A 84 6.27 -5.06 21.14
C ARG A 84 7.49 -5.95 21.29
N TYR A 85 8.61 -5.45 20.81
CA TYR A 85 9.93 -6.04 21.01
C TYR A 85 10.64 -5.26 22.10
N ILE A 86 10.90 -5.90 23.23
CA ILE A 86 11.64 -5.31 24.34
C ILE A 86 13.08 -5.77 24.22
N LEU A 87 13.98 -4.83 23.97
CA LEU A 87 15.40 -5.09 23.73
C LEU A 87 16.15 -5.24 25.05
N GLY A 88 17.19 -6.08 25.05
CA GLY A 88 17.96 -6.43 26.26
C GLY A 88 18.68 -5.26 26.96
N PHE A 89 18.73 -4.08 26.35
CA PHE A 89 19.25 -2.86 26.97
C PHE A 89 18.17 -1.98 27.61
N GLU A 90 16.89 -2.25 27.36
CA GLU A 90 15.80 -1.48 27.97
C GLU A 90 15.74 -1.77 29.48
N GLU A 91 15.52 -0.74 30.30
CA GLU A 91 15.36 -0.88 31.76
C GLU A 91 14.15 -1.77 32.14
N SER A 92 13.15 -1.84 31.26
CA SER A 92 11.98 -2.72 31.39
C SER A 92 12.23 -4.18 30.95
N PHE A 93 13.46 -4.51 30.57
CA PHE A 93 13.83 -5.86 30.14
C PHE A 93 13.87 -6.81 31.34
N THR A 94 12.78 -7.55 31.51
CA THR A 94 12.71 -8.71 32.39
C THR A 94 12.80 -9.97 31.53
N PRO A 95 13.85 -10.79 31.67
CA PRO A 95 13.95 -12.06 30.97
C PRO A 95 12.67 -12.88 31.20
N HIS A 96 12.10 -13.41 30.12
CA HIS A 96 10.98 -14.33 30.27
C HIS A 96 11.55 -15.64 30.80
N ASP A 97 11.30 -15.96 32.07
CA ASP A 97 11.36 -17.35 32.49
C ASP A 97 10.19 -18.06 31.80
N PRO A 98 10.45 -19.11 31.00
CA PRO A 98 9.39 -19.92 30.44
C PRO A 98 8.73 -20.66 31.61
N LYS A 99 7.75 -20.02 32.25
CA LYS A 99 6.69 -20.78 32.89
C LYS A 99 6.02 -21.55 31.77
N PRO A 100 5.88 -22.89 31.87
CA PRO A 100 5.13 -23.63 30.88
C PRO A 100 3.78 -22.94 30.76
N CYS A 101 3.41 -22.59 29.52
CA CYS A 101 2.10 -22.03 29.23
C CYS A 101 1.06 -22.87 29.98
N PRO A 102 0.10 -22.27 30.71
CA PRO A 102 -0.95 -23.05 31.33
C PRO A 102 -1.61 -23.87 30.23
N GLU A 103 -1.58 -25.20 30.37
CA GLU A 103 -2.33 -26.10 29.51
C GLU A 103 -3.79 -25.62 29.56
N THR A 104 -4.24 -24.97 28.50
CA THR A 104 -5.67 -24.99 28.19
C THR A 104 -5.92 -26.35 27.56
N GLY A 105 -5.80 -27.38 28.39
CA GLY A 105 -6.20 -28.74 28.10
C GLY A 105 -7.71 -28.75 27.98
N HIS A 106 -8.20 -29.17 26.81
CA HIS A 106 -9.55 -29.67 26.69
C HIS A 106 -9.75 -30.78 27.73
N GLY A 107 -10.89 -30.71 28.43
CA GLY A 107 -11.17 -31.42 29.67
C GLY A 107 -10.69 -32.87 29.71
N PHE A 108 -9.75 -33.12 30.60
CA PHE A 108 -9.62 -34.41 31.25
C PHE A 108 -9.64 -34.14 32.75
N SER A 109 -10.78 -34.37 33.38
CA SER A 109 -10.92 -34.29 34.83
C SER A 109 -10.15 -35.46 35.46
N PRO A 110 -9.16 -35.22 36.34
CA PRO A 110 -8.51 -36.29 37.09
C PRO A 110 -9.47 -36.73 38.20
N VAL A 111 -9.93 -37.98 38.16
CA VAL A 111 -10.51 -38.60 39.35
C VAL A 111 -9.34 -39.16 40.17
N VAL A 112 -9.17 -38.54 41.33
CA VAL A 112 -8.23 -38.88 42.40
C VAL A 112 -8.49 -40.30 42.89
N TYR A 113 -7.44 -41.11 43.05
CA TYR A 113 -7.48 -42.30 43.91
C TYR A 113 -6.51 -42.07 45.06
N ASP A 114 -7.06 -41.70 46.21
CA ASP A 114 -6.38 -41.81 47.49
C ASP A 114 -6.68 -43.19 48.10
N ALA A 115 -5.67 -43.75 48.74
CA ALA A 115 -5.68 -45.06 49.34
C ALA A 115 -6.41 -45.09 50.71
N GLU A 116 -6.97 -46.27 50.99
CA GLU A 116 -6.97 -47.02 52.27
C GLU A 116 -8.34 -47.52 52.78
N THR A 117 -8.35 -48.82 53.14
CA THR A 117 -9.25 -49.54 54.08
C THR A 117 -10.34 -50.46 53.50
N ALA A 118 -9.94 -51.70 53.17
CA ALA A 118 -10.47 -53.06 53.50
C ALA A 118 -11.99 -53.37 53.67
N PRO A 119 -12.41 -54.66 53.73
CA PRO A 119 -12.19 -55.82 52.84
C PRO A 119 -13.53 -56.52 52.43
N GLU A 120 -13.44 -57.65 51.73
CA GLU A 120 -14.39 -58.80 51.68
C GLU A 120 -15.09 -59.20 50.35
N ILE A 121 -14.75 -60.44 49.95
CA ILE A 121 -15.58 -61.50 49.33
C ILE A 121 -15.81 -61.44 47.79
N ALA A 122 -15.09 -62.34 47.09
CA ALA A 122 -15.46 -62.94 45.79
C ALA A 122 -16.61 -63.99 45.99
N PRO A 123 -17.27 -64.58 44.95
CA PRO A 123 -16.90 -64.68 43.54
C PRO A 123 -18.08 -64.67 42.49
N SER A 124 -17.72 -64.89 41.23
CA SER A 124 -18.47 -65.64 40.18
C SER A 124 -19.42 -64.95 39.18
N ALA A 125 -18.93 -64.90 37.93
CA ALA A 125 -19.46 -65.62 36.75
C ALA A 125 -20.51 -65.00 35.78
N VAL A 126 -20.24 -65.28 34.49
CA VAL A 126 -21.13 -65.49 33.32
C VAL A 126 -21.50 -64.29 32.42
N ASN A 127 -20.79 -64.23 31.28
CA ASN A 127 -21.24 -64.18 29.88
C ASN A 127 -22.56 -63.47 29.48
N SER A 128 -22.39 -62.68 28.41
CA SER A 128 -23.10 -62.77 27.12
C SER A 128 -24.18 -61.74 26.75
N VAL A 129 -23.86 -61.05 25.65
CA VAL A 129 -24.68 -60.84 24.44
C VAL A 129 -25.51 -59.54 24.37
N GLU A 130 -25.09 -58.70 23.41
CA GLU A 130 -25.82 -57.57 22.82
C GLU A 130 -27.15 -58.01 22.17
N PRO A 131 -28.03 -57.06 21.84
CA PRO A 131 -28.05 -56.68 20.42
C PRO A 131 -28.20 -55.17 20.18
N CYS A 132 -27.44 -54.68 19.19
CA CYS A 132 -27.67 -53.41 18.49
C CYS A 132 -29.09 -53.30 17.90
N PRO A 133 -29.51 -52.06 17.57
CA PRO A 133 -29.81 -51.83 16.15
C PRO A 133 -29.32 -50.48 15.59
N GLU A 134 -28.81 -50.55 14.35
CA GLU A 134 -28.56 -49.44 13.41
C GLU A 134 -29.87 -48.90 12.81
N ILE A 135 -29.96 -47.58 12.59
CA ILE A 135 -30.73 -46.98 11.48
C ILE A 135 -29.96 -45.80 10.89
N ALA A 136 -30.01 -45.73 9.56
CA ALA A 136 -29.17 -45.01 8.61
C ALA A 136 -29.41 -43.50 8.43
N HIS A 137 -28.34 -42.85 7.94
CA HIS A 137 -28.17 -41.65 7.10
C HIS A 137 -29.32 -40.65 6.84
N GLY A 138 -29.00 -39.36 7.07
CA GLY A 138 -29.62 -38.20 6.41
C GLY A 138 -28.72 -36.96 6.52
N ASN A 139 -28.26 -36.43 5.38
CA ASN A 139 -27.55 -35.16 5.20
C ASN A 139 -28.60 -34.14 4.67
N LEU A 140 -28.80 -32.93 5.20
CA LEU A 140 -28.11 -31.68 4.86
C LEU A 140 -28.77 -30.52 5.64
N GLN A 141 -27.99 -29.65 6.28
CA GLN A 141 -28.17 -28.19 6.15
C GLN A 141 -26.89 -27.46 6.55
N GLU A 142 -26.28 -26.84 5.55
CA GLU A 142 -25.00 -26.12 5.57
C GLU A 142 -25.18 -24.66 6.04
N ALA A 143 -24.19 -24.13 6.77
CA ALA A 143 -23.93 -22.69 6.87
C ALA A 143 -22.41 -22.42 6.90
N VAL A 144 -21.86 -22.40 5.69
CA VAL A 144 -20.75 -21.64 5.10
C VAL A 144 -19.99 -20.63 5.99
N SER A 145 -18.72 -20.93 6.30
CA SER A 145 -17.60 -19.99 6.07
C SER A 145 -16.30 -20.80 6.01
N GLY A 146 -15.86 -21.08 4.78
CA GLY A 146 -14.66 -21.83 4.50
C GLY A 146 -13.42 -20.97 4.70
N PHE A 147 -12.71 -21.21 5.80
CA PHE A 147 -11.26 -21.11 5.83
C PHE A 147 -10.75 -22.22 6.75
N CYS A 148 -10.17 -23.25 6.13
CA CYS A 148 -9.48 -24.32 6.84
C CYS A 148 -8.36 -23.73 7.70
N HIS A 149 -8.22 -24.26 8.93
CA HIS A 149 -7.03 -24.04 9.72
C HIS A 149 -5.86 -24.68 8.96
N ASN A 150 -4.83 -23.91 8.62
CA ASN A 150 -3.64 -24.49 7.99
C ASN A 150 -3.03 -25.52 8.95
N PRO A 151 -2.88 -26.78 8.54
CA PRO A 151 -2.34 -27.83 9.41
C PRO A 151 -0.88 -27.53 9.76
N CYS A 152 -0.53 -27.71 11.03
CA CYS A 152 0.87 -27.87 11.43
C CYS A 152 1.46 -29.10 10.72
N PRO A 153 2.71 -29.04 10.22
CA PRO A 153 3.31 -30.18 9.54
C PRO A 153 3.79 -31.24 10.55
N GLU A 154 3.11 -32.38 10.59
CA GLU A 154 3.67 -33.64 11.07
C GLU A 154 4.78 -34.08 10.10
N ASN A 155 5.98 -34.34 10.62
CA ASN A 155 7.11 -34.80 9.81
C ASN A 155 7.05 -36.33 9.70
N ALA A 156 6.68 -36.84 8.53
CA ALA A 156 6.99 -38.22 8.12
C ALA A 156 8.30 -38.25 7.32
N GLU A 157 9.03 -39.35 7.45
CA GLU A 157 10.36 -39.55 6.88
C GLU A 157 10.36 -39.35 5.36
N SER A 158 11.31 -38.53 4.87
CA SER A 158 11.58 -38.29 3.44
C SER A 158 10.46 -37.57 2.67
N ARG A 159 10.33 -36.25 2.91
CA ARG A 159 9.89 -35.31 1.87
C ARG A 159 10.61 -33.99 2.05
N VAL A 160 11.50 -33.68 1.12
CA VAL A 160 12.27 -32.42 1.06
C VAL A 160 11.32 -31.25 1.30
N ARG A 161 11.57 -30.47 2.36
CA ARG A 161 10.93 -29.17 2.55
C ARG A 161 11.37 -28.30 1.39
N ASN A 162 10.45 -27.87 0.52
CA ASN A 162 10.72 -26.79 -0.40
C ASN A 162 10.78 -25.49 0.40
N PRO A 163 11.96 -24.90 0.64
CA PRO A 163 12.07 -23.59 1.25
C PRO A 163 11.91 -22.55 0.14
N ASP A 164 10.74 -22.51 -0.48
CA ASP A 164 10.46 -21.59 -1.58
C ASP A 164 10.13 -20.20 -1.03
N THR A 165 11.16 -19.45 -0.61
CA THR A 165 11.26 -17.99 -0.81
C THR A 165 12.68 -17.42 -0.64
N ASN A 166 13.72 -18.23 -0.82
CA ASN A 166 15.06 -17.67 -1.08
C ASN A 166 15.42 -18.05 -2.51
N LEU A 167 15.23 -17.12 -3.45
CA LEU A 167 15.89 -17.25 -4.75
C LEU A 167 17.39 -17.26 -4.46
N VAL A 168 18.00 -18.45 -4.55
CA VAL A 168 19.45 -18.61 -4.55
C VAL A 168 19.97 -17.68 -5.64
N ARG A 169 20.61 -16.57 -5.25
CA ARG A 169 21.43 -15.79 -6.16
C ARG A 169 22.64 -16.66 -6.46
N GLU A 170 22.61 -17.37 -7.58
CA GLU A 170 23.78 -18.06 -8.08
C GLU A 170 24.96 -17.08 -8.11
N PRO A 171 26.17 -17.47 -7.66
CA PRO A 171 27.33 -16.62 -7.83
C PRO A 171 27.51 -16.36 -9.34
N LEU A 172 27.34 -15.10 -9.72
CA LEU A 172 27.39 -14.61 -11.09
C LEU A 172 28.72 -15.01 -11.72
N SER A 173 28.73 -16.13 -12.44
CA SER A 173 29.90 -16.63 -13.16
C SER A 173 30.03 -16.04 -14.56
N LYS A 174 29.26 -14.96 -14.84
CA LYS A 174 29.32 -14.15 -16.05
C LYS A 174 29.08 -12.70 -15.62
N PRO A 175 29.84 -11.69 -16.10
CA PRO A 175 29.40 -10.31 -15.93
C PRO A 175 28.00 -10.21 -16.50
N VAL A 176 27.08 -9.83 -15.64
CA VAL A 176 25.66 -9.79 -15.92
C VAL A 176 25.42 -8.60 -16.84
N LYS A 177 24.77 -8.82 -17.98
CA LYS A 177 24.31 -7.73 -18.87
C LYS A 177 23.45 -6.69 -18.14
N GLU A 178 22.83 -7.05 -17.01
CA GLU A 178 22.11 -6.09 -16.15
C GLU A 178 23.03 -5.07 -15.45
N GLU A 179 24.33 -5.34 -15.25
CA GLU A 179 25.25 -4.32 -14.72
C GLU A 179 25.55 -3.27 -15.79
N GLU A 180 25.76 -3.70 -17.04
CA GLU A 180 25.84 -2.80 -18.19
C GLU A 180 24.52 -2.05 -18.41
N ASP A 181 23.36 -2.70 -18.28
CA ASP A 181 22.05 -2.04 -18.38
C ASP A 181 21.77 -1.08 -17.21
N ALA A 182 22.22 -1.40 -15.99
CA ALA A 182 22.08 -0.52 -14.84
C ALA A 182 23.00 0.71 -14.97
N GLN A 183 24.24 0.50 -15.43
CA GLN A 183 25.15 1.59 -15.76
C GLN A 183 24.59 2.43 -16.92
N ALA A 184 24.02 1.82 -17.95
CA ALA A 184 23.38 2.53 -19.06
C ALA A 184 22.18 3.37 -18.58
N ARG A 185 21.33 2.83 -17.69
CA ARG A 185 20.20 3.56 -17.08
C ARG A 185 20.65 4.72 -16.20
N ASP A 186 21.74 4.55 -15.44
CA ASP A 186 22.29 5.65 -14.63
C ASP A 186 22.95 6.72 -15.51
N ILE A 187 23.62 6.35 -16.60
CA ILE A 187 24.14 7.29 -17.61
C ILE A 187 22.99 8.07 -18.28
N ASP A 188 21.91 7.37 -18.66
CA ASP A 188 20.73 7.99 -19.26
C ASP A 188 20.07 8.98 -18.29
N PHE A 189 19.97 8.60 -17.01
CA PHE A 189 19.41 9.49 -15.98
C PHE A 189 20.30 10.72 -15.73
N ASP A 190 21.63 10.56 -15.70
CA ASP A 190 22.54 11.70 -15.52
C ASP A 190 22.48 12.67 -16.71
N ARG A 191 22.28 12.16 -17.95
CA ARG A 191 22.02 13.00 -19.13
C ARG A 191 20.71 13.78 -18.95
N PHE A 192 19.62 13.10 -18.60
CA PHE A 192 18.34 13.74 -18.31
C PHE A 192 18.45 14.79 -17.20
N PHE A 193 19.17 14.50 -16.12
CA PHE A 193 19.34 15.43 -15.00
C PHE A 193 20.13 16.67 -15.42
N ALA A 194 21.12 16.54 -16.31
CA ALA A 194 21.83 17.69 -16.88
C ALA A 194 20.94 18.54 -17.79
N GLU A 195 20.06 17.92 -18.59
CA GLU A 195 19.06 18.63 -19.40
C GLU A 195 18.07 19.39 -18.54
N LEU A 196 17.59 18.79 -17.45
CA LEU A 196 16.74 19.45 -16.46
C LEU A 196 17.44 20.67 -15.84
N LEU A 197 18.71 20.54 -15.45
CA LEU A 197 19.47 21.68 -14.91
C LEU A 197 19.63 22.80 -15.95
N THR A 198 19.86 22.44 -17.21
CA THR A 198 19.92 23.40 -18.32
C THR A 198 18.59 24.13 -18.51
N ALA A 199 17.47 23.39 -18.48
CA ALA A 199 16.11 23.94 -18.56
C ALA A 199 15.78 24.89 -17.39
N LEU A 200 16.39 24.65 -16.22
CA LEU A 200 16.25 25.53 -15.06
C LEU A 200 17.17 26.77 -15.10
N GLY A 201 18.01 26.88 -16.14
CA GLY A 201 18.91 28.02 -16.33
C GLY A 201 20.26 27.88 -15.62
N PHE A 202 20.63 26.68 -15.16
CA PHE A 202 21.98 26.44 -14.64
C PHE A 202 22.96 26.27 -15.81
N ALA A 203 24.10 26.96 -15.75
CA ALA A 203 25.16 26.75 -16.73
C ALA A 203 25.83 25.38 -16.49
N ALA A 204 26.20 24.68 -17.56
CA ALA A 204 26.75 23.31 -17.52
C ALA A 204 27.97 23.14 -16.59
N ASN A 205 28.72 24.21 -16.33
CA ASN A 205 29.93 24.20 -15.48
C ASN A 205 29.84 25.13 -14.25
N ALA A 206 28.65 25.65 -13.92
CA ALA A 206 28.49 26.52 -12.76
C ALA A 206 28.41 25.71 -11.46
N ALA A 207 28.89 26.31 -10.37
CA ALA A 207 28.68 25.75 -9.04
C ALA A 207 27.17 25.70 -8.74
N LEU A 208 26.62 24.48 -8.70
CA LEU A 208 25.21 24.27 -8.39
C LEU A 208 24.93 24.67 -6.93
N PRO A 209 23.73 25.15 -6.60
CA PRO A 209 23.31 25.31 -5.21
C PRO A 209 23.39 23.99 -4.45
N ALA A 210 23.67 24.04 -3.15
CA ALA A 210 23.86 22.84 -2.31
C ALA A 210 22.68 21.84 -2.42
N TRP A 211 21.45 22.32 -2.58
CA TRP A 211 20.25 21.49 -2.70
C TRP A 211 20.07 20.81 -4.06
N TRP A 212 20.85 21.19 -5.07
CA TRP A 212 20.92 20.53 -6.38
C TRP A 212 22.11 19.56 -6.48
N GLN A 213 22.99 19.54 -5.48
CA GLN A 213 24.17 18.68 -5.47
C GLN A 213 23.88 17.28 -4.89
N GLY A 214 24.63 16.29 -5.38
CA GLY A 214 24.67 14.94 -4.82
C GLY A 214 23.46 14.05 -5.13
N SER A 215 23.38 12.94 -4.39
CA SER A 215 22.32 11.93 -4.49
C SER A 215 20.92 12.41 -4.04
N PRO A 216 20.77 13.26 -2.98
CA PRO A 216 19.45 13.69 -2.52
C PRO A 216 18.63 14.41 -3.60
N ALA A 217 19.26 15.30 -4.39
CA ALA A 217 18.59 16.01 -5.47
C ALA A 217 18.11 15.05 -6.56
N ARG A 218 18.97 14.11 -6.97
CA ARG A 218 18.64 13.06 -7.95
C ARG A 218 17.49 12.17 -7.48
N LEU A 219 17.53 11.73 -6.23
CA LEU A 219 16.46 10.92 -5.64
C LEU A 219 15.13 11.68 -5.61
N HIS A 220 15.16 12.99 -5.36
CA HIS A 220 13.96 13.83 -5.36
C HIS A 220 13.34 13.91 -6.76
N VAL A 221 14.14 14.11 -7.80
CA VAL A 221 13.64 14.10 -9.19
C VAL A 221 13.10 12.72 -9.58
N ARG A 222 13.77 11.63 -9.17
CA ARG A 222 13.28 10.26 -9.39
C ARG A 222 11.91 10.01 -8.74
N ARG A 223 11.58 10.70 -7.63
CA ARG A 223 10.25 10.63 -7.01
C ARG A 223 9.17 11.29 -7.86
N TRP A 224 9.47 12.32 -8.66
CA TRP A 224 8.46 12.85 -9.59
C TRP A 224 8.08 11.81 -10.65
N ILE A 225 9.06 11.06 -11.15
CA ILE A 225 8.81 9.99 -12.11
C ILE A 225 8.02 8.86 -11.45
N LYS A 226 8.47 8.39 -10.28
CA LYS A 226 7.89 7.24 -9.60
C LYS A 226 6.53 7.52 -8.96
N ASP A 227 6.41 8.64 -8.25
CA ASP A 227 5.26 8.94 -7.38
C ASP A 227 4.19 9.75 -8.13
N LEU A 228 4.58 10.64 -9.04
CA LEU A 228 3.64 11.44 -9.85
C LEU A 228 3.39 10.85 -11.24
N GLY A 229 4.17 9.84 -11.66
CA GLY A 229 4.02 9.21 -12.98
C GLY A 229 4.41 10.12 -14.14
N LEU A 230 5.23 11.15 -13.89
CA LEU A 230 5.68 12.07 -14.93
C LEU A 230 6.79 11.45 -15.79
N THR A 231 6.74 11.70 -17.09
CA THR A 231 7.84 11.36 -18.00
C THR A 231 8.96 12.41 -17.91
N GLU A 232 10.18 12.03 -18.30
CA GLU A 232 11.35 12.91 -18.31
C GLU A 232 11.11 14.17 -19.14
N ASP A 233 10.59 14.02 -20.36
CA ASP A 233 10.23 15.14 -21.24
C ASP A 233 9.24 16.11 -20.58
N ARG A 234 8.24 15.57 -19.86
CA ARG A 234 7.22 16.37 -19.20
C ARG A 234 7.78 17.15 -18.02
N ILE A 235 8.76 16.58 -17.31
CA ILE A 235 9.49 17.26 -16.24
C ILE A 235 10.31 18.42 -16.82
N ILE A 236 11.01 18.22 -17.94
CA ILE A 236 11.78 19.28 -18.62
C ILE A 236 10.86 20.39 -19.15
N GLU A 237 9.75 20.03 -19.79
CA GLU A 237 8.74 20.98 -20.27
C GLU A 237 8.19 21.83 -19.12
N THR A 238 7.74 21.17 -18.04
CA THR A 238 7.23 21.85 -16.84
C THR A 238 8.30 22.75 -16.22
N ALA A 239 9.55 22.28 -16.12
CA ALA A 239 10.66 23.08 -15.61
C ALA A 239 10.89 24.34 -16.46
N THR A 240 10.86 24.20 -17.79
CA THR A 240 11.00 25.31 -18.74
C THR A 240 9.84 26.30 -18.61
N GLU A 241 8.60 25.82 -18.53
CA GLU A 241 7.42 26.66 -18.29
C GLU A 241 7.57 27.48 -17.00
N THR A 242 8.06 26.88 -15.91
CA THR A 242 8.26 27.62 -14.66
C THR A 242 9.27 28.74 -14.78
N ARG A 243 10.23 28.68 -15.71
CA ARG A 243 11.22 29.75 -15.91
C ARG A 243 10.63 30.96 -16.61
N SER A 244 9.58 30.78 -17.39
CA SER A 244 8.82 31.90 -17.98
C SER A 244 8.18 32.76 -16.89
N ASP A 245 7.64 32.13 -15.84
CA ASP A 245 6.99 32.83 -14.71
C ASP A 245 8.00 33.25 -13.62
N HIS A 246 9.08 32.47 -13.45
CA HIS A 246 10.09 32.65 -12.41
C HIS A 246 11.50 32.58 -13.02
N PRO A 247 12.07 33.72 -13.48
CA PRO A 247 13.32 33.71 -14.23
C PRO A 247 14.56 33.28 -13.41
N ASN A 248 14.54 33.45 -12.09
CA ASN A 248 15.67 33.07 -11.23
C ASN A 248 15.64 31.57 -10.91
N PRO A 249 16.75 30.83 -11.08
CA PRO A 249 16.81 29.39 -10.88
C PRO A 249 16.34 29.01 -9.46
N PRO A 250 15.63 27.88 -9.30
CA PRO A 250 15.10 27.47 -8.00
C PRO A 250 16.22 27.02 -7.06
N ASP A 251 16.08 27.30 -5.77
CA ASP A 251 17.07 26.93 -4.75
C ASP A 251 17.33 25.41 -4.69
N GLY A 252 16.31 24.59 -5.00
CA GLY A 252 16.38 23.15 -4.99
C GLY A 252 15.18 22.48 -5.69
N PRO A 253 15.24 21.15 -5.91
CA PRO A 253 14.17 20.40 -6.58
C PRO A 253 12.80 20.63 -5.94
N LYS A 254 12.74 20.66 -4.60
CA LYS A 254 11.49 20.83 -3.83
C LYS A 254 10.68 22.07 -4.23
N ALA A 255 11.31 23.14 -4.70
CA ALA A 255 10.61 24.33 -5.18
C ALA A 255 9.69 24.04 -6.38
N LEU A 256 9.99 22.99 -7.14
CA LEU A 256 9.24 22.56 -8.32
C LEU A 256 8.09 21.60 -8.00
N ASP A 257 8.01 21.05 -6.78
CA ASP A 257 7.02 20.01 -6.41
C ASP A 257 5.59 20.40 -6.74
N ARG A 258 5.22 21.66 -6.46
CA ARG A 258 3.87 22.16 -6.73
C ARG A 258 3.57 22.25 -8.23
N PHE A 259 4.57 22.56 -9.04
CA PHE A 259 4.43 22.62 -10.50
C PHE A 259 4.34 21.22 -11.08
N MET A 260 5.19 20.30 -10.63
CA MET A 260 5.17 18.90 -11.03
C MET A 260 3.83 18.23 -10.66
N ALA A 261 3.34 18.44 -9.44
CA ALA A 261 2.03 17.92 -9.03
C ALA A 261 0.88 18.47 -9.88
N ARG A 262 0.93 19.76 -10.27
CA ARG A 262 -0.07 20.37 -11.15
C ARG A 262 0.02 19.83 -12.58
N ALA A 263 1.22 19.61 -13.10
CA ALA A 263 1.42 18.99 -14.42
C ALA A 263 0.83 17.57 -14.44
N ALA A 264 1.16 16.75 -13.43
CA ALA A 264 0.61 15.40 -13.30
C ALA A 264 -0.93 15.39 -13.19
N GLN A 265 -1.51 16.33 -12.43
CA GLN A 265 -2.97 16.48 -12.36
C GLN A 265 -3.59 16.87 -13.70
N ARG A 266 -2.97 17.79 -14.46
CA ARG A 266 -3.44 18.18 -15.80
C ARG A 266 -3.38 17.01 -16.76
N ASP A 267 -2.31 16.22 -16.71
CA ASP A 267 -2.13 15.06 -17.58
C ASP A 267 -3.15 13.96 -17.24
N ALA A 268 -3.45 13.75 -15.95
CA ALA A 268 -4.52 12.86 -15.51
C ALA A 268 -5.91 13.33 -15.96
N ILE A 269 -6.20 14.64 -15.85
CA ILE A 269 -7.46 15.22 -16.35
C ILE A 269 -7.54 15.07 -17.87
N ALA A 270 -6.47 15.33 -18.61
CA ALA A 270 -6.43 15.17 -20.05
C ALA A 270 -6.60 13.69 -20.46
N ALA A 271 -6.00 12.75 -19.73
CA ALA A 271 -6.17 11.33 -19.95
C ALA A 271 -7.61 10.87 -19.71
N THR A 272 -8.27 11.34 -18.64
CA THR A 272 -9.69 11.03 -18.37
C THR A 272 -10.64 11.68 -19.38
N ALA A 273 -10.38 12.93 -19.80
CA ALA A 273 -11.13 13.61 -20.86
C ALA A 273 -10.98 12.88 -22.20
N ASN A 274 -9.77 12.42 -22.55
CA ASN A 274 -9.53 11.62 -23.75
C ASN A 274 -10.18 10.23 -23.66
N ALA A 275 -10.22 9.60 -22.49
CA ALA A 275 -10.90 8.32 -22.28
C ALA A 275 -12.43 8.45 -22.42
N ASN A 276 -13.02 9.52 -21.88
CA ASN A 276 -14.44 9.82 -22.03
C ASN A 276 -14.78 10.28 -23.45
N GLY A 277 -13.90 11.02 -24.11
CA GLY A 277 -13.99 11.38 -25.54
C GLY A 277 -13.91 10.15 -26.47
N LYS A 278 -13.11 9.14 -26.11
CA LYS A 278 -13.02 7.87 -26.87
C LYS A 278 -14.29 7.02 -26.79
N LYS A 279 -15.12 7.16 -25.74
CA LYS A 279 -16.42 6.47 -25.66
C LYS A 279 -17.52 7.10 -26.52
N THR A 280 -17.27 8.28 -27.10
CA THR A 280 -18.20 8.91 -28.05
C THR A 280 -17.46 9.45 -29.28
N LYS A 281 -17.42 8.59 -30.31
CA LYS A 281 -17.35 8.86 -31.76
C LYS A 281 -15.97 9.13 -32.41
N ARG A 282 -15.69 8.34 -33.45
CA ARG A 282 -15.34 8.88 -34.78
C ARG A 282 -16.64 9.14 -35.57
N PRO A 283 -16.69 10.08 -36.54
CA PRO A 283 -15.54 10.69 -37.22
C PRO A 283 -15.55 12.24 -37.31
N SER A 284 -14.38 12.74 -37.72
CA SER A 284 -14.11 13.87 -38.63
C SER A 284 -14.23 15.33 -38.12
N LYS A 285 -13.04 15.95 -38.01
CA LYS A 285 -12.59 17.20 -38.67
C LYS A 285 -13.48 18.44 -38.49
N GLY A 286 -12.91 19.43 -37.80
CA GLY A 286 -13.32 20.83 -37.91
C GLY A 286 -13.81 21.44 -36.61
N GLU A 287 -13.13 22.52 -36.22
CA GLU A 287 -13.61 23.64 -35.41
C GLU A 287 -13.55 23.54 -33.88
N VAL A 288 -12.79 24.51 -33.37
CA VAL A 288 -12.71 24.97 -31.99
C VAL A 288 -14.12 25.21 -31.46
N LYS A 289 -14.54 24.45 -30.44
CA LYS A 289 -15.81 24.66 -29.76
C LYS A 289 -15.71 25.92 -28.86
N LEU A 290 -16.04 27.07 -29.43
CA LEU A 290 -16.40 28.25 -28.63
C LEU A 290 -17.70 27.94 -27.85
N PRO A 291 -17.91 28.54 -26.66
CA PRO A 291 -19.18 28.43 -25.96
C PRO A 291 -20.30 28.93 -26.88
N LEU A 292 -21.38 28.15 -27.03
CA LEU A 292 -22.50 28.52 -27.90
C LEU A 292 -22.95 29.96 -27.61
N SER A 293 -22.96 30.79 -28.64
CA SER A 293 -23.39 32.19 -28.55
C SER A 293 -24.84 32.25 -28.07
N ASP A 294 -25.21 33.31 -27.36
CA ASP A 294 -26.60 33.47 -26.92
C ASP A 294 -27.59 33.52 -28.09
N ASP A 295 -27.10 33.90 -29.27
CA ASP A 295 -27.81 33.83 -30.56
C ASP A 295 -28.17 32.40 -30.96
N GLU A 296 -27.24 31.46 -30.80
CA GLU A 296 -27.43 30.05 -31.15
C GLU A 296 -28.39 29.38 -30.16
N LYS A 297 -28.29 29.73 -28.87
CA LYS A 297 -29.25 29.29 -27.85
C LYS A 297 -30.65 29.82 -28.16
N ALA A 298 -30.78 31.11 -28.50
CA ALA A 298 -32.06 31.70 -28.87
C ALA A 298 -32.70 30.99 -30.08
N ALA A 299 -31.92 30.69 -31.12
CA ALA A 299 -32.42 29.94 -32.28
C ALA A 299 -32.88 28.52 -31.93
N PHE A 300 -32.12 27.82 -31.07
CA PHE A 300 -32.47 26.48 -30.61
C PHE A 300 -33.80 26.46 -29.84
N TYR A 301 -33.96 27.36 -28.86
CA TYR A 301 -35.19 27.44 -28.08
C TYR A 301 -36.37 27.96 -28.90
N ALA A 302 -36.16 28.87 -29.85
CA ALA A 302 -37.20 29.35 -30.75
C ALA A 302 -37.80 28.21 -31.58
N LYS A 303 -36.95 27.29 -32.08
CA LYS A 303 -37.40 26.09 -32.79
C LYS A 303 -38.30 25.21 -31.92
N MET A 304 -37.97 25.08 -30.64
CA MET A 304 -38.74 24.28 -29.67
C MET A 304 -40.07 24.94 -29.29
N VAL A 305 -40.10 26.26 -29.14
CA VAL A 305 -41.33 27.03 -28.87
C VAL A 305 -42.29 27.01 -30.06
N ASN A 306 -41.75 27.13 -31.27
CA ASN A 306 -42.53 27.08 -32.51
C ASN A 306 -43.05 25.67 -32.81
N ALA A 307 -42.31 24.62 -32.47
CA ALA A 307 -42.75 23.23 -32.58
C ALA A 307 -43.84 22.87 -31.55
N ASP A 308 -44.80 22.02 -31.93
CA ASP A 308 -45.94 21.60 -31.09
C ASP A 308 -45.62 20.53 -30.03
N GLY A 309 -44.35 20.41 -29.64
CA GLY A 309 -43.88 19.49 -28.61
C GLY A 309 -44.09 20.00 -27.17
N TYR A 310 -43.83 19.12 -26.21
CA TYR A 310 -43.83 19.46 -24.78
C TYR A 310 -42.68 20.44 -24.46
N LEU A 311 -43.02 21.57 -23.83
CA LEU A 311 -42.06 22.58 -23.38
C LEU A 311 -42.18 22.73 -21.84
N PRO A 312 -41.12 22.42 -21.06
CA PRO A 312 -41.17 22.61 -19.62
C PRO A 312 -41.07 24.10 -19.26
N GLN A 313 -41.88 24.55 -18.29
CA GLN A 313 -42.04 25.98 -17.96
C GLN A 313 -40.76 26.69 -17.49
N SER A 314 -39.77 25.96 -16.95
CA SER A 314 -38.52 26.53 -16.41
C SER A 314 -37.31 26.43 -17.36
N VAL A 315 -37.50 25.93 -18.59
CA VAL A 315 -36.39 25.65 -19.52
C VAL A 315 -35.89 26.88 -20.27
N ILE A 316 -36.70 27.94 -20.34
CA ILE A 316 -36.33 29.19 -21.01
C ILE A 316 -36.04 30.24 -19.94
N SER A 317 -34.80 30.73 -19.88
CA SER A 317 -34.44 31.86 -19.03
C SER A 317 -34.98 33.18 -19.62
N ASN A 318 -35.19 34.18 -18.76
CA ASN A 318 -35.60 35.52 -19.20
C ASN A 318 -34.61 36.12 -20.23
N THR A 319 -33.31 35.87 -20.07
CA THR A 319 -32.28 36.31 -21.02
C THR A 319 -32.45 35.71 -22.41
N ILE A 320 -32.78 34.42 -22.51
CA ILE A 320 -33.00 33.74 -23.79
C ILE A 320 -34.36 34.15 -24.37
N ARG A 321 -35.39 34.33 -23.54
CA ARG A 321 -36.69 34.85 -23.96
C ARG A 321 -36.56 36.22 -24.63
N ASP A 322 -35.85 37.14 -23.98
CA ASP A 322 -35.64 38.50 -24.49
C ASP A 322 -34.76 38.46 -25.75
N ALA A 323 -33.76 37.57 -25.81
CA ALA A 323 -32.94 37.34 -27.00
C ALA A 323 -33.72 36.77 -28.20
N MET A 324 -34.73 35.91 -27.97
CA MET A 324 -35.62 35.39 -29.01
C MET A 324 -36.57 36.46 -29.55
N LEU A 325 -37.12 37.29 -28.66
CA LEU A 325 -38.01 38.40 -29.01
C LEU A 325 -37.25 39.50 -29.76
N ALA A 326 -36.08 39.90 -29.29
CA ALA A 326 -35.23 40.92 -29.92
C ALA A 326 -34.81 40.53 -31.34
N ARG A 327 -34.67 39.23 -31.62
CA ARG A 327 -34.31 38.69 -32.95
C ARG A 327 -35.54 38.29 -33.79
N GLY A 328 -36.75 38.50 -33.29
CA GLY A 328 -38.00 38.18 -34.01
C GLY A 328 -38.21 36.70 -34.31
N LEU A 329 -37.55 35.79 -33.58
CA LEU A 329 -37.61 34.34 -33.83
C LEU A 329 -38.89 33.68 -33.30
N VAL A 330 -39.58 34.37 -32.38
CA VAL A 330 -40.83 33.94 -31.75
C VAL A 330 -41.70 35.17 -31.48
N THR A 331 -43.02 35.04 -31.59
CA THR A 331 -43.96 36.09 -31.22
C THR A 331 -44.32 36.05 -29.73
N PRO A 332 -44.59 37.20 -29.09
CA PRO A 332 -44.98 37.24 -27.68
C PRO A 332 -46.28 36.47 -27.41
N GLU A 333 -47.18 36.38 -28.38
CA GLU A 333 -48.41 35.58 -28.30
C GLU A 333 -48.09 34.07 -28.24
N ARG A 334 -47.11 33.60 -29.02
CA ARG A 334 -46.70 32.18 -29.04
C ARG A 334 -46.04 31.76 -27.73
N LEU A 335 -45.25 32.63 -27.11
CA LEU A 335 -44.67 32.39 -25.78
C LEU A 335 -45.76 32.28 -24.70
N ARG A 336 -46.76 33.17 -24.73
CA ARG A 336 -47.91 33.12 -23.82
C ARG A 336 -48.74 31.86 -23.98
N GLN A 337 -48.99 31.42 -25.22
CA GLN A 337 -49.68 30.15 -25.50
C GLN A 337 -48.92 28.93 -24.94
N ARG A 338 -47.59 29.02 -24.88
CA ARG A 338 -46.71 27.97 -24.33
C ARG A 338 -46.48 28.08 -22.82
N GLY A 339 -47.13 29.02 -22.14
CA GLY A 339 -47.00 29.20 -20.69
C GLY A 339 -45.68 29.82 -20.24
N VAL A 340 -44.93 30.44 -21.16
CA VAL A 340 -43.70 31.20 -20.86
C VAL A 340 -44.12 32.65 -20.61
N ARG A 341 -43.93 33.14 -19.39
CA ARG A 341 -44.29 34.50 -18.98
C ARG A 341 -43.14 35.48 -19.18
#